data_AF-A0AAU8EUM6-F1
#
_entry.id   AF-A0AAU8EUM6-F1
#
_cell.length_a   1.000
_cell.length_b   1.000
_cell.length_c   1.000
_cell.angle_alpha   90.00
_cell.angle_beta   90.00
_cell.angle_gamma   90.00
#
_symmetry.space_group_name_H-M   'P 1'
#
loop_
_entity.id
_entity.type
_entity.pdbx_description
1 polymer ?
#
loop_
_entity_poly.entity_id
_entity_poly.type
_entity_poly.pdbx_seq_one_letter_code
_entity_poly.pdbx_strand_id
1 'polypeptide(L)' 'MAAMKPRTGDGPMEVTKEGRSLIMRVPLEGGGRLVVELNATEAANLKDCLVGVTE' A
#
# COMPACT_ATOMS: atom_id res chain seq x y z
N MET A 1 -33.09 -4.46 -2.31
CA MET A 1 -31.76 -5.11 -2.38
C MET A 1 -30.73 -4.01 -2.52
N ALA A 2 -29.92 -3.72 -1.49
CA ALA A 2 -28.90 -2.68 -1.60
C ALA A 2 -27.72 -3.24 -2.42
N ALA A 3 -27.47 -2.68 -3.60
CA ALA A 3 -26.23 -2.93 -4.33
C ALA A 3 -25.09 -2.31 -3.52
N MET A 4 -24.46 -3.11 -2.66
CA MET A 4 -23.20 -2.68 -2.04
C MET A 4 -22.21 -2.46 -3.18
N LYS A 5 -21.66 -1.25 -3.29
CA LYS A 5 -20.54 -0.99 -4.21
C LYS A 5 -19.47 -2.08 -4.00
N PRO A 6 -18.82 -2.59 -5.07
CA PRO A 6 -17.69 -3.48 -4.92
C PRO A 6 -16.70 -2.83 -3.96
N ARG A 7 -16.40 -3.49 -2.84
CA ARG A 7 -15.43 -3.00 -1.88
C ARG A 7 -14.06 -3.11 -2.55
N THR A 8 -13.60 -2.04 -3.18
CA THR A 8 -12.29 -1.96 -3.84
C THR A 8 -11.10 -1.99 -2.86
N GLY A 9 -11.34 -2.33 -1.59
CA GLY A 9 -10.37 -2.32 -0.49
C GLY A 9 -10.07 -3.68 0.15
N ASP A 10 -10.70 -4.79 -0.28
CA ASP A 10 -10.54 -6.10 0.40
C ASP A 10 -9.30 -6.91 -0.07
N GLY A 11 -8.47 -6.36 -0.96
CA GLY A 11 -7.26 -7.03 -1.45
C GLY A 11 -6.03 -6.79 -0.58
N PRO A 12 -5.01 -7.69 -0.61
CA PRO A 12 -3.79 -7.54 0.18
C PRO A 12 -3.06 -6.22 -0.15
N MET A 13 -2.08 -5.88 0.69
CA MET A 13 -1.14 -4.82 0.35
C MET A 13 -0.40 -5.18 -0.95
N GLU A 14 -0.22 -4.21 -1.83
CA GLU A 14 0.44 -4.38 -3.13
C GLU A 14 1.52 -3.31 -3.32
N VAL A 15 2.64 -3.67 -3.95
CA VAL A 15 3.69 -2.72 -4.35
C VAL A 15 4.06 -2.98 -5.81
N THR A 16 4.02 -1.95 -6.65
CA THR A 16 4.40 -2.03 -8.07
C THR A 16 5.46 -0.99 -8.41
N LYS A 17 6.38 -1.30 -9.32
CA LYS A 17 7.36 -0.33 -9.83
C LYS A 17 6.84 0.30 -11.11
N GLU A 18 6.69 1.62 -11.10
CA GLU A 18 6.22 2.41 -12.25
C GLU A 18 7.31 3.41 -12.62
N GLY A 19 8.09 3.09 -13.67
CA GLY A 19 9.27 3.86 -14.06
C GLY A 19 10.34 3.91 -12.96
N ARG A 20 10.56 5.09 -12.38
CA ARG A 20 11.52 5.33 -11.29
C ARG A 20 10.89 5.27 -9.90
N SER A 21 9.57 5.19 -9.82
CA SER A 21 8.82 5.24 -8.57
C SER A 21 8.28 3.87 -8.19
N LEU A 22 8.01 3.71 -6.90
CA LEU A 22 7.35 2.56 -6.28
C LEU A 22 5.98 3.00 -5.80
N ILE A 23 4.92 2.37 -6.30
CA ILE A 23 3.54 2.63 -5.91
C ILE A 23 3.10 1.55 -4.93
N MET A 24 2.93 1.93 -3.67
CA MET A 24 2.41 1.07 -2.61
C MET A 24 0.92 1.34 -2.40
N ARG A 25 0.12 0.27 -2.35
CA ARG A 25 -1.33 0.31 -2.12
C ARG A 25 -1.66 -0.48 -0.86
N VAL A 26 -2.18 0.20 0.16
CA VAL A 26 -2.54 -0.41 1.46
C VAL A 26 -4.06 -0.40 1.63
N PRO A 27 -4.70 -1.56 1.88
CA PRO A 27 -6.13 -1.60 2.18
C PRO A 27 -6.44 -0.90 3.51
N LEU A 28 -7.55 -0.15 3.56
CA LEU A 28 -7.98 0.58 4.75
C LEU A 28 -9.24 -0.03 5.36
N GLU A 29 -9.30 -0.08 6.69
CA GLU A 29 -10.52 -0.42 7.41
C GLU A 29 -11.60 0.64 7.15
N GLY A 30 -12.73 0.24 6.56
CA GLY A 30 -13.79 1.15 6.09
C GLY A 30 -13.89 1.29 4.57
N GLY A 31 -12.95 0.68 3.84
CA GLY A 31 -12.97 0.57 2.39
C GLY A 31 -12.04 1.55 1.68
N GLY A 32 -11.67 1.19 0.45
CA GLY A 32 -10.68 1.93 -0.34
C GLY A 32 -9.24 1.51 -0.04
N ARG A 33 -8.29 2.23 -0.63
CA ARG A 33 -6.86 1.98 -0.51
C ARG A 33 -6.11 3.29 -0.33
N LEU A 34 -5.17 3.32 0.61
CA LEU A 34 -4.15 4.36 0.66
C LEU A 34 -3.13 4.06 -0.43
N VAL A 35 -2.86 5.03 -1.29
CA VAL A 35 -1.84 4.92 -2.33
C VAL A 35 -0.70 5.87 -2.00
N VAL A 36 0.51 5.33 -1.93
CA VAL A 36 1.73 6.08 -1.63
C VAL A 36 2.72 5.86 -2.76
N GLU A 37 3.28 6.95 -3.28
CA GLU A 37 4.41 6.92 -4.20
C GLU A 37 5.71 7.14 -3.41
N LEU A 38 6.70 6.29 -3.66
CA LEU A 38 8.00 6.34 -3.01
C LEU A 38 9.09 6.30 -4.07
N ASN A 39 10.19 7.02 -3.84
CA ASN A 39 11.43 6.75 -4.54
C ASN A 39 12.20 5.57 -3.88
N ALA A 40 13.30 5.15 -4.52
CA ALA A 40 14.09 4.01 -4.05
C ALA A 40 14.68 4.21 -2.63
N THR A 41 15.10 5.44 -2.30
CA THR A 41 15.68 5.77 -0.99
C THR A 41 14.62 5.73 0.10
N GLU A 42 13.45 6.32 -0.15
CA GLU A 42 12.33 6.33 0.80
C GLU A 42 11.83 4.91 1.09
N ALA A 43 11.75 4.05 0.06
CA ALA A 43 11.36 2.66 0.23
C ALA A 43 12.37 1.85 1.04
N ALA A 44 13.67 2.08 0.86
CA ALA A 44 14.71 1.45 1.67
C ALA A 44 14.60 1.88 3.14
N ASN A 45 14.42 3.17 3.40
CA ASN A 45 14.23 3.69 4.77
C ASN A 45 12.97 3.08 5.42
N LEU A 46 11.86 2.99 4.68
CA LEU A 46 10.63 2.38 5.18
C LEU A 46 10.84 0.91 5.56
N LYS A 47 11.56 0.15 4.72
CA LYS A 47 11.90 -1.25 5.01
C LYS A 47 12.66 -1.35 6.33
N ASP A 48 13.68 -0.53 6.54
CA ASP A 48 14.53 -0.59 7.74
C ASP A 48 13.73 -0.25 9.01
N CYS A 49 12.85 0.76 8.94
CA CYS A 49 11.92 1.10 10.04
C CYS A 49 10.98 -0.06 10.39
N LEU A 50 10.45 -0.77 9.38
CA LEU A 50 9.55 -1.91 9.60
C LEU A 50 10.30 -3.09 10.22
N VAL A 51 11.46 -3.45 9.67
CA VAL A 51 12.32 -4.52 10.20
C VAL A 51 12.61 -4.29 11.68
N GLY A 52 12.97 -3.06 12.06
CA GLY A 52 13.29 -2.70 13.44
C GLY A 52 12.16 -2.87 14.47
N VAL A 53 10.92 -3.11 14.04
CA VAL A 53 9.76 -3.36 14.92
C VAL A 53 9.07 -4.70 14.68
N THR A 54 9.50 -5.48 13.68
CA THR A 54 8.91 -6.78 13.35
C THR A 54 9.84 -7.98 13.61
N GLU A 55 11.10 -7.73 13.97
CA GLU A 55 12.09 -8.73 14.41
C GLU A 55 12.23 -8.80 15.94
#